data_AF-M0FQN9-F1
#
_entry.id   AF-M0FQN9-F1
#
_cell.length_a   1.000
_cell.length_b   1.000
_cell.length_c   1.000
_cell.angle_alpha   90.00
_cell.angle_beta   90.00
_cell.angle_gamma   90.00
#
_symmetry.space_group_name_H-M   'P 1'
#
loop_
_entity.id
_entity.type
_entity.pdbx_description
1 polymer ?
#
loop_
_entity_poly.entity_id
_entity_poly.type
_entity_poly.pdbx_seq_one_letter_code
_entity_poly.pdbx_strand_id
1 'polypeptide(L)'
;MTDADPADLLPNDRVKQAALDGEVTQLHRGNRYGDEGDTFEIDGVAFELTEVTERKLGDMTDEDAKREGSPSLSAYKERMVQAHGGNFEWDDDADVVRHRFARVE
;
A
#
# COMPACT_ATOMS: atom_id res chain seq x y z
N MET A 1 9.63 14.89 11.22
CA MET A 1 8.30 14.48 11.67
C MET A 1 7.52 14.28 10.40
N THR A 2 7.25 13.03 10.04
CA THR A 2 6.37 12.73 8.90
C THR A 2 4.97 13.16 9.34
N ASP A 3 4.40 14.18 8.69
CA ASP A 3 3.06 14.72 9.01
C ASP A 3 1.93 13.81 8.49
N ALA A 4 2.27 12.66 7.91
CA ALA A 4 1.32 11.72 7.32
C ALA A 4 0.95 10.64 8.35
N ASP A 5 -0.35 10.50 8.60
CA ASP A 5 -0.89 9.47 9.47
C ASP A 5 -0.84 8.11 8.77
N PRO A 6 -0.31 7.05 9.40
CA PRO A 6 -0.35 5.70 8.83
C PRO A 6 -1.79 5.23 8.53
N ALA A 7 -2.82 5.77 9.17
CA ALA A 7 -4.22 5.52 8.82
C ALA A 7 -4.60 6.01 7.40
N ASP A 8 -3.93 7.05 6.88
CA ASP A 8 -4.14 7.57 5.53
C ASP A 8 -3.47 6.72 4.44
N LEU A 9 -2.66 5.72 4.82
CA LEU A 9 -2.11 4.72 3.90
C LEU A 9 -3.23 4.01 3.12
N LEU A 10 -4.41 3.84 3.74
CA LEU A 10 -5.55 3.10 3.23
C LEU A 10 -6.61 4.07 2.68
N PRO A 11 -6.71 4.23 1.34
CA PRO A 11 -7.36 5.38 0.72
C PRO A 11 -8.89 5.24 0.66
N ASN A 12 -9.41 4.01 0.81
CA ASN A 12 -10.82 3.69 0.70
C ASN A 12 -11.17 2.52 1.63
N ASP A 13 -12.44 2.43 2.05
CA ASP A 13 -12.94 1.37 2.94
C ASP A 13 -12.70 -0.03 2.38
N ARG A 14 -12.76 -0.20 1.06
CA ARG A 14 -12.44 -1.50 0.42
C ARG A 14 -11.03 -1.99 0.77
N VAL A 15 -10.04 -1.11 0.83
CA VAL A 15 -8.65 -1.49 1.14
C VAL A 15 -8.49 -1.72 2.64
N LYS A 16 -9.19 -0.94 3.47
CA LYS A 16 -9.26 -1.14 4.92
C LYS A 16 -9.83 -2.52 5.27
N GLN A 17 -10.95 -2.89 4.67
CA GLN A 17 -11.56 -4.22 4.86
C GLN A 17 -10.63 -5.33 4.37
N ALA A 18 -10.02 -5.19 3.18
CA ALA A 18 -9.06 -6.17 2.68
C ALA A 18 -7.83 -6.33 3.60
N ALA A 19 -7.40 -5.26 4.29
CA ALA A 19 -6.37 -5.34 5.32
C ALA A 19 -6.83 -6.09 6.57
N LEU A 20 -8.06 -5.84 7.02
CA LEU A 20 -8.70 -6.58 8.12
C LEU A 20 -8.87 -8.06 7.82
N ASP A 21 -9.22 -8.41 6.58
CA ASP A 21 -9.35 -9.78 6.09
C ASP A 21 -8.00 -10.47 5.85
N GLY A 22 -6.89 -9.72 5.90
CA GLY A 22 -5.54 -10.23 5.63
C GLY A 22 -5.25 -10.47 4.14
N GLU A 23 -6.13 -10.02 3.25
CA GLU A 23 -5.91 -10.03 1.80
C GLU A 23 -4.87 -8.99 1.38
N VAL A 24 -4.82 -7.85 2.08
CA VAL A 24 -3.86 -6.78 1.86
C VAL A 24 -2.94 -6.65 3.07
N THR A 25 -1.64 -6.87 2.87
CA THR A 25 -0.61 -6.74 3.92
C THR A 25 0.48 -5.74 3.54
N GLN A 26 0.36 -5.15 2.35
CA GLN A 26 1.31 -4.22 1.79
C GLN A 26 0.61 -3.23 0.87
N LEU A 27 1.10 -2.00 0.84
CA LEU A 27 0.69 -0.99 -0.12
C LEU A 27 1.87 -0.15 -0.61
N HIS A 28 1.88 0.15 -1.91
CA HIS A 28 2.73 1.18 -2.49
C HIS A 28 1.98 2.51 -2.59
N ARG A 29 2.69 3.59 -2.22
CA ARG A 29 2.19 4.97 -2.27
C ARG A 29 3.26 5.89 -2.82
N GLY A 30 2.86 6.96 -3.51
CA GLY A 30 3.79 7.99 -3.96
C GLY A 30 4.41 8.81 -2.81
N ASN A 31 3.75 8.82 -1.64
CA ASN A 31 4.24 9.50 -0.43
C ASN A 31 4.50 8.48 0.68
N ARG A 32 5.38 8.84 1.62
CA ARG A 32 5.62 8.10 2.87
C ARG A 32 4.48 8.39 3.87
N TYR A 33 3.82 7.34 4.36
CA TYR A 33 2.71 7.36 5.32
C TYR A 33 3.12 6.69 6.63
N GLY A 34 4.04 7.34 7.36
CA GLY A 34 4.66 6.78 8.57
C GLY A 34 5.98 6.06 8.30
N ASP A 35 6.57 5.58 9.38
CA ASP A 35 7.87 4.92 9.44
C ASP A 35 7.74 3.50 10.06
N GLU A 36 8.81 2.71 9.97
CA GLU A 36 8.83 1.38 10.59
C GLU A 36 8.63 1.49 12.12
N GLY A 37 7.70 0.70 12.65
CA GLY A 37 7.27 0.73 14.06
C GLY A 37 6.09 1.65 14.35
N ASP A 38 5.60 2.43 13.37
CA ASP A 38 4.38 3.22 13.56
C ASP A 38 3.15 2.33 13.58
N THR A 39 2.23 2.64 14.50
CA THR A 39 0.98 1.89 14.68
C THR A 39 -0.25 2.72 14.32
N PHE A 40 -1.24 2.08 13.72
CA PHE A 40 -2.52 2.69 13.37
C PHE A 40 -3.68 1.74 13.67
N GLU A 41 -4.90 2.27 13.75
CA GLU A 41 -6.10 1.49 14.01
C GLU A 41 -7.06 1.56 12.83
N ILE A 42 -7.59 0.42 12.43
CA ILE A 42 -8.66 0.30 11.44
C ILE A 42 -9.85 -0.37 12.13
N ASP A 43 -11.00 0.31 12.24
CA ASP A 43 -12.23 -0.26 12.81
C ASP A 43 -12.02 -0.97 14.18
N GLY A 44 -11.16 -0.43 15.05
CA GLY A 44 -10.85 -1.02 16.36
C GLY A 44 -9.77 -2.11 16.34
N VAL A 45 -9.14 -2.38 15.20
CA VAL A 45 -8.04 -3.34 15.05
C VAL A 45 -6.72 -2.60 14.87
N ALA A 46 -5.75 -2.89 15.74
CA ALA A 46 -4.41 -2.31 15.67
C ALA A 46 -3.56 -2.97 14.58
N PHE A 47 -2.82 -2.14 13.85
CA PHE A 47 -1.84 -2.52 12.84
C PHE A 47 -0.53 -1.78 13.11
N GLU A 48 0.58 -2.42 12.77
CA GLU A 48 1.93 -1.85 12.88
C GLU A 48 2.61 -1.91 11.51
N LEU A 49 3.25 -0.81 11.12
CA LEU A 49 4.14 -0.74 9.98
C LEU A 49 5.42 -1.52 10.29
N THR A 50 5.54 -2.71 9.70
CA THR A 50 6.68 -3.61 9.92
C THR A 50 7.86 -3.31 8.99
N GLU A 51 7.62 -2.61 7.87
CA GLU A 51 8.67 -2.27 6.93
C GLU A 51 8.23 -1.09 6.05
N VAL A 52 9.03 -0.02 6.01
CA VAL A 52 8.81 1.13 5.11
C VAL A 52 10.05 1.34 4.26
N THR A 53 9.93 1.21 2.94
CA THR A 53 11.08 1.28 2.03
C THR A 53 10.76 2.07 0.77
N GLU A 54 11.62 3.04 0.46
CA GLU A 54 11.59 3.80 -0.80
C GLU A 54 12.16 2.93 -1.93
N ARG A 55 11.37 2.76 -3.00
CA ARG A 55 11.69 1.91 -4.15
C ARG A 55 11.16 2.55 -5.43
N LYS A 56 11.58 2.05 -6.58
CA LYS A 56 10.99 2.50 -7.85
C LYS A 56 9.72 1.73 -8.15
N LEU A 57 8.78 2.37 -8.84
CA LEU A 57 7.54 1.72 -9.25
C LEU A 57 7.83 0.50 -10.16
N GLY A 58 8.90 0.59 -10.96
CA GLY A 58 9.40 -0.53 -11.76
C GLY A 58 9.99 -1.70 -10.97
N ASP A 59 10.32 -1.50 -9.68
CA ASP A 59 10.79 -2.58 -8.80
C ASP A 59 9.63 -3.45 -8.27
N MET A 60 8.37 -3.09 -8.55
CA MET A 60 7.22 -3.87 -8.12
C MET A 60 7.20 -5.24 -8.79
N THR A 61 7.03 -6.27 -7.96
CA THR A 61 6.94 -7.66 -8.41
C THR A 61 5.51 -8.18 -8.38
N ASP A 62 5.24 -9.32 -9.03
CA ASP A 62 3.96 -10.02 -8.89
C ASP A 62 3.64 -10.39 -7.44
N GLU A 63 4.67 -10.67 -6.63
CA GLU A 63 4.51 -10.97 -5.20
C GLU A 63 4.09 -9.73 -4.41
N ASP A 64 4.61 -8.55 -4.78
CA ASP A 64 4.13 -7.28 -4.23
C ASP A 64 2.66 -7.07 -4.60
N ALA A 65 2.30 -7.24 -5.87
CA ALA A 65 0.92 -7.10 -6.34
C ALA A 65 -0.07 -8.03 -5.61
N LYS A 66 0.31 -9.29 -5.38
CA LYS A 66 -0.48 -10.25 -4.58
C LYS A 66 -0.72 -9.78 -3.16
N ARG A 67 0.29 -9.18 -2.53
CA ARG A 67 0.16 -8.61 -1.17
C ARG A 67 -0.73 -7.37 -1.12
N GLU A 68 -1.03 -6.74 -2.27
CA GLU A 68 -1.99 -5.64 -2.38
C GLU A 68 -3.38 -6.09 -2.85
N GLY A 69 -3.61 -7.41 -2.91
CA GLY A 69 -4.87 -8.00 -3.34
C GLY A 69 -5.07 -8.06 -4.86
N SER A 70 -3.98 -8.01 -5.65
CA SER A 70 -4.01 -8.18 -7.10
C SER A 70 -3.40 -9.54 -7.49
N PRO A 71 -4.01 -10.32 -8.41
CA PRO A 71 -3.52 -11.66 -8.75
C PRO A 71 -2.14 -11.66 -9.44
N SER A 72 -1.76 -10.54 -10.07
CA SER A 72 -0.50 -10.35 -10.78
C SER A 72 -0.15 -8.86 -10.91
N LEU A 73 1.09 -8.56 -11.29
CA LEU A 73 1.55 -7.20 -11.55
C LEU A 73 0.72 -6.54 -12.65
N SER A 74 0.40 -7.26 -13.74
CA SER A 74 -0.44 -6.71 -14.82
C SER A 74 -1.80 -6.25 -14.32
N ALA A 75 -2.48 -7.07 -13.51
CA ALA A 75 -3.76 -6.71 -12.91
C ALA A 75 -3.64 -5.51 -11.97
N TYR A 76 -2.52 -5.38 -11.26
CA TYR A 76 -2.22 -4.20 -10.45
C TYR A 76 -2.09 -2.95 -11.31
N LYS A 77 -1.32 -3.00 -12.42
CA LYS A 77 -1.17 -1.86 -13.34
C LYS A 77 -2.53 -1.42 -13.87
N GLU A 78 -3.37 -2.34 -14.34
CA GLU A 78 -4.72 -2.04 -14.84
C GLU A 78 -5.59 -1.38 -13.77
N ARG A 79 -5.58 -1.90 -12.55
CA ARG A 79 -6.32 -1.31 -11.42
C ARG A 79 -5.83 0.10 -11.10
N MET A 80 -4.53 0.34 -11.17
CA MET A 80 -3.96 1.66 -10.87
C MET A 80 -4.36 2.68 -11.94
N VAL A 81 -4.32 2.29 -13.21
CA VAL A 81 -4.84 3.12 -14.31
C VAL A 81 -6.31 3.49 -14.06
N GLN A 82 -7.15 2.52 -13.69
CA GLN A 82 -8.57 2.78 -13.37
C GLN A 82 -8.75 3.68 -12.14
N ALA A 83 -7.98 3.45 -11.07
CA ALA A 83 -8.05 4.22 -9.83
C ALA A 83 -7.68 5.70 -10.04
N HIS A 84 -6.78 5.98 -10.98
CA HIS A 84 -6.36 7.33 -11.35
C HIS A 84 -7.14 7.91 -12.55
N GLY A 85 -8.33 7.38 -12.84
CA GLY A 85 -9.23 7.95 -13.85
C GLY A 85 -8.81 7.68 -15.30
N GLY A 86 -7.98 6.68 -15.55
CA GLY A 86 -7.58 6.23 -16.88
C GLY A 86 -6.42 6.99 -17.52
N ASN A 87 -5.99 8.10 -16.92
CA ASN A 87 -4.94 8.96 -17.47
C ASN A 87 -3.59 8.82 -16.76
N PHE A 88 -3.44 7.76 -15.97
CA PHE A 88 -2.19 7.42 -15.30
C PHE A 88 -1.32 6.59 -16.22
N GLU A 89 -0.13 7.08 -16.51
CA GLU A 89 0.91 6.33 -17.21
C GLU A 89 1.81 5.67 -16.17
N TRP A 90 2.00 4.36 -16.32
CA TRP A 90 2.95 3.63 -15.50
C TRP A 90 4.37 4.08 -15.85
N ASP A 91 5.04 4.71 -14.88
CA ASP A 91 6.42 5.14 -15.01
C ASP A 91 7.29 4.28 -14.09
N ASP A 92 8.12 3.42 -14.68
CA ASP A 92 9.01 2.55 -13.92
C ASP A 92 10.04 3.32 -13.08
N ASP A 93 10.38 4.56 -13.47
CA ASP A 93 11.29 5.45 -12.75
C ASP A 93 10.60 6.27 -11.64
N ALA A 94 9.27 6.17 -11.49
CA ALA A 94 8.53 6.86 -10.45
C ALA A 94 8.97 6.40 -9.05
N ASP A 95 9.22 7.36 -8.17
CA ASP A 95 9.51 7.09 -6.76
C ASP A 95 8.22 6.70 -6.02
N VAL A 96 8.25 5.53 -5.39
CA VAL A 96 7.18 5.03 -4.54
C VAL A 96 7.75 4.51 -3.22
N VAL A 97 6.88 4.45 -2.23
CA VAL A 97 7.22 3.95 -0.90
C VAL A 97 6.36 2.73 -0.64
N ARG A 98 7.03 1.59 -0.41
CA ARG A 98 6.40 0.37 0.08
C ARG A 98 6.17 0.53 1.57
N HIS A 99 4.93 0.32 1.99
CA HIS A 99 4.55 0.19 3.39
C HIS A 99 4.01 -1.22 3.60
N ARG A 100 4.70 -2.02 4.41
CA ARG A 100 4.19 -3.29 4.92
C ARG A 100 3.66 -3.08 6.30
N PHE A 101 2.50 -3.66 6.55
CA PHE A 101 1.89 -3.64 7.86
C PHE A 101 1.38 -5.02 8.22
N ALA A 102 1.37 -5.30 9.51
CA ALA A 102 0.80 -6.49 10.08
C ALA A 102 -0.17 -6.08 11.19
N ARG A 103 -1.22 -6.88 11.35
CA ARG A 103 -2.12 -6.74 12.50
C ARG A 103 -1.34 -7.05 13.79
N VAL A 104 -1.52 -6.21 14.79
CA VAL A 104 -1.00 -6.40 16.15
C VAL A 104 -2.09 -7.03 17.00
N GLU A 105 -1.76 -8.10 17.73
CA GLU A 105 -2.66 -8.78 18.68
C GLU A 105 -2.47 -8.27 20.11
#